data_AF-A0A7Y5MQZ0-F1
#
_entry.id   AF-A0A7Y5MQZ0-F1
#
_cell.length_a   1.000
_cell.length_b   1.000
_cell.length_c   1.000
_cell.angle_alpha   90.00
_cell.angle_beta   90.00
_cell.angle_gamma   90.00
#
_symmetry.space_group_name_H-M   'P 1'
#
loop_
_entity.id
_entity.type
_entity.pdbx_description
1 polymer ?
#
loop_
_entity_poly.entity_id
_entity_poly.type
_entity_poly.pdbx_seq_one_letter_code
_entity_poly.pdbx_strand_id
1 'polypeptide(L)' 'MTELLEKALAEVERLPDSEQDAIAALILEELADEERWGEAFARSQDALARMAAKAEEDFNAGRVVRKGFDEI' A
#
# COMPACT_ATOMS: atom_id res chain seq x y z
N MET A 1 -16.63 -3.78 -16.38
CA MET A 1 -16.40 -2.98 -15.16
C MET A 1 -17.02 -3.74 -14.00
N THR A 2 -16.58 -3.57 -12.76
CA THR A 2 -17.31 -4.17 -11.62
C THR A 2 -18.56 -3.34 -11.34
N GLU A 3 -19.62 -3.97 -10.84
CA GLU A 3 -20.88 -3.26 -10.51
C GLU A 3 -20.64 -2.07 -9.55
N LEU A 4 -19.70 -2.22 -8.62
CA LEU A 4 -19.33 -1.16 -7.69
C LEU A 4 -18.68 0.04 -8.40
N LEU A 5 -17.79 -0.21 -9.36
CA LEU A 5 -17.13 0.87 -10.10
C LEU A 5 -18.11 1.58 -11.04
N GLU A 6 -19.03 0.85 -11.67
CA GLU A 6 -20.10 1.45 -12.47
C GLU A 6 -20.98 2.37 -11.62
N LYS A 7 -21.38 1.91 -10.43
CA LYS A 7 -22.15 2.72 -9.49
C LYS A 7 -21.39 3.97 -9.05
N ALA A 8 -20.10 3.84 -8.73
CA ALA A 8 -19.27 4.97 -8.32
C ALA A 8 -19.18 6.03 -9.43
N LEU A 9 -18.92 5.62 -10.68
CA LEU A 9 -18.85 6.54 -11.82
C LEU A 9 -20.20 7.22 -12.08
N ALA A 10 -21.31 6.49 -11.98
CA ALA A 10 -22.65 7.07 -12.14
C ALA A 10 -22.98 8.14 -11.08
N GLU A 11 -22.45 8.03 -9.85
CA GLU A 11 -22.59 9.09 -8.84
C GLU A 11 -21.67 10.28 -9.14
N VAL A 12 -20.43 10.03 -9.59
CA VAL A 12 -19.48 11.10 -9.97
C VAL A 12 -20.00 11.91 -11.16
N GLU A 13 -20.54 11.27 -12.19
CA GLU A 13 -21.10 11.93 -13.38
C GLU A 13 -22.22 12.96 -13.06
N ARG A 14 -22.83 12.87 -11.87
CA ARG A 14 -23.91 13.78 -11.43
C ARG A 14 -23.38 15.04 -10.76
N LEU A 15 -22.08 15.13 -10.48
CA LEU A 15 -21.44 16.25 -9.81
C LEU A 15 -21.02 17.33 -10.81
N PRO A 16 -20.75 18.57 -10.37
CA PRO A 16 -20.13 19.58 -11.23
C PRO A 16 -18.76 19.13 -11.74
N ASP A 17 -18.37 19.57 -12.94
CA ASP A 17 -17.10 19.19 -13.59
C ASP A 17 -15.88 19.33 -12.67
N SER A 18 -15.82 20.39 -11.87
CA SER A 18 -14.71 20.60 -10.94
C SER A 18 -14.60 19.52 -9.85
N GLU A 19 -15.73 18.98 -9.40
CA GLU A 19 -15.76 17.88 -8.43
C GLU A 19 -15.45 16.55 -9.10
N GLN A 20 -15.89 16.35 -10.34
CA GLN A 20 -15.52 15.18 -11.15
C GLN A 20 -14.01 15.11 -11.35
N ASP A 21 -13.40 16.22 -11.78
CA ASP A 21 -11.96 16.33 -12.00
C ASP A 21 -11.17 16.10 -10.70
N ALA A 22 -11.65 16.64 -9.57
CA ALA A 22 -11.01 16.43 -8.28
C ALA A 22 -11.02 14.94 -7.87
N ILE A 23 -12.14 14.25 -8.07
CA ILE A 23 -12.25 12.81 -7.78
C ILE A 23 -11.37 11.99 -8.75
N ALA A 24 -11.38 12.35 -10.03
CA ALA A 24 -10.54 11.69 -11.03
C ALA A 24 -9.05 11.82 -10.70
N ALA A 25 -8.60 13.00 -10.25
CA ALA A 25 -7.22 13.23 -9.83
C ALA A 25 -6.82 12.32 -8.65
N LEU A 26 -7.69 12.18 -7.64
CA LEU A 26 -7.43 11.30 -6.49
C LEU A 26 -7.33 9.83 -6.91
N ILE A 27 -8.21 9.35 -7.79
CA ILE A 27 -8.16 7.98 -8.29
C ILE A 27 -6.86 7.74 -9.06
N LEU A 28 -6.47 8.68 -9.92
CA LEU A 28 -5.24 8.55 -10.71
C LEU A 28 -3.98 8.57 -9.85
N GLU A 29 -3.96 9.41 -8.81
CA GLU A 29 -2.87 9.45 -7.83
C GLU A 29 -2.72 8.09 -7.12
N GLU A 30 -3.82 7.51 -6.62
CA GLU A 30 -3.72 6.21 -5.93
C GLU A 30 -3.34 5.05 -6.85
N LEU A 31 -3.78 5.07 -8.11
CA LEU A 31 -3.33 4.08 -9.08
C LEU A 31 -1.82 4.18 -9.35
N ALA A 32 -1.28 5.40 -9.45
CA ALA A 32 0.15 5.63 -9.61
C ALA A 32 0.94 5.21 -8.35
N ASP A 33 0.40 5.47 -7.16
CA ASP A 33 1.03 5.07 -5.91
C ASP A 33 1.03 3.55 -5.72
N GLU A 34 -0.06 2.86 -6.08
CA GLU A 34 -0.11 1.40 -6.09
C GLU A 34 0.90 0.78 -7.07
N GLU A 35 1.04 1.35 -8.28
CA GLU A 35 2.06 0.92 -9.25
C GLU A 35 3.47 1.09 -8.69
N ARG A 36 3.77 2.26 -8.13
CA ARG A 36 5.07 2.56 -7.50
C ARG A 36 5.36 1.61 -6.33
N TRP A 37 4.37 1.31 -5.51
CA TRP A 37 4.48 0.37 -4.40
C TRP A 37 4.73 -1.05 -4.90
N GLY A 38 3.96 -1.51 -5.89
CA GLY A 38 4.12 -2.82 -6.52
C GLY A 38 5.53 -3.01 -7.06
N GLU A 39 6.05 -2.01 -7.79
CA GLU A 39 7.41 -2.02 -8.29
C GLU A 39 8.47 -2.04 -7.18
N ALA A 40 8.33 -1.16 -6.18
CA ALA A 40 9.27 -1.07 -5.07
C ALA A 40 9.31 -2.39 -4.29
N PHE A 41 8.14 -2.98 -4.03
CA PHE A 41 8.01 -4.26 -3.35
C PHE A 41 8.60 -5.41 -4.16
N ALA A 42 8.34 -5.48 -5.46
CA ALA A 42 8.91 -6.49 -6.35
C ALA A 42 10.44 -6.46 -6.35
N ARG A 43 11.05 -5.27 -6.29
CA ARG A 43 12.51 -5.10 -6.20
C ARG A 43 13.10 -5.34 -4.80
N SER A 44 12.27 -5.43 -3.77
CA SER A 44 12.71 -5.50 -2.37
C SER A 44 12.99 -6.92 -1.85
N GLN A 45 12.65 -7.97 -2.60
CA GLN A 45 12.64 -9.36 -2.12
C GLN A 45 13.98 -9.80 -1.50
N ASP A 46 15.11 -9.49 -2.13
CA ASP A 46 16.44 -9.83 -1.60
C ASP A 46 16.76 -9.08 -0.31
N ALA A 47 16.36 -7.81 -0.21
CA ALA A 47 16.56 -7.01 0.99
C ALA A 47 15.70 -7.53 2.14
N LEU A 48 14.42 -7.85 1.87
CA LEU A 48 13.51 -8.46 2.84
C LEU A 48 14.01 -9.84 3.30
N ALA A 49 14.53 -10.67 2.39
CA ALA A 49 15.11 -11.96 2.73
C ALA A 49 16.32 -11.82 3.66
N ARG A 50 17.21 -10.85 3.41
CA ARG A 50 18.33 -10.54 4.32
C ARG A 50 17.85 -10.05 5.68
N MET A 51 16.83 -9.20 5.72
CA MET A 51 16.23 -8.73 6.97
C MET A 51 15.63 -9.88 7.77
N ALA A 52 14.90 -10.79 7.12
CA ALA A 52 14.33 -11.98 7.74
C ALA A 52 15.43 -12.89 8.32
N ALA A 53 16.46 -13.22 7.53
CA ALA A 53 17.58 -14.02 7.98
C ALA A 53 18.31 -13.39 9.19
N LYS A 54 18.50 -12.06 9.17
CA LYS A 54 19.09 -11.32 10.29
C LYS A 54 18.22 -11.39 11.54
N ALA A 55 16.91 -11.24 11.39
CA ALA A 55 15.97 -11.33 12.50
C ALA A 55 15.97 -12.74 13.12
N GLU A 56 16.03 -13.80 12.31
CA GLU A 56 16.19 -15.18 12.79
C GLU A 56 17.52 -15.39 13.50
N GLU A 57 18.62 -14.86 12.97
CA GLU A 57 19.93 -14.93 13.62
C GLU A 57 19.91 -14.24 14.99
N ASP A 58 19.33 -13.04 15.06
CA ASP A 58 19.18 -12.29 16.31
C ASP A 58 18.29 -13.02 17.31
N PHE A 59 17.22 -13.66 16.84
CA PHE A 59 16.35 -14.47 17.67
C PHE A 59 17.13 -15.65 18.29
N ASN A 60 17.83 -16.41 17.45
CA ASN A 60 18.62 -17.56 17.88
C ASN A 60 19.79 -17.19 18.79
N ALA A 61 20.36 -15.99 18.61
CA ALA A 61 21.42 -15.45 19.44
C ALA A 61 20.92 -14.79 20.75
N GLY A 62 19.60 -14.80 21.01
CA GLY A 62 19.01 -14.18 22.20
C GLY A 62 19.10 -12.65 22.19
N ARG A 63 19.27 -12.03 21.02
CA ARG A 63 19.38 -10.57 20.83
C ARG A 63 18.03 -9.89 20.54
N VAL A 64 16.93 -10.60 20.74
CA VAL A 64 15.56 -10.09 20.60
C VAL A 64 14.92 -9.93 21.97
N VAL A 65 14.08 -8.93 22.10
CA VAL A 65 13.25 -8.73 23.30
C VAL A 65 11.78 -8.81 22.90
N ARG A 66 10.97 -9.49 23.72
CA ARG A 66 9.51 -9.46 23.54
C ARG A 66 9.02 -8.10 24.00
N LYS A 67 8.34 -7.38 23.12
CA LYS A 67 7.65 -6.14 23.44
C LYS A 67 6.20 -6.21 22.98
N GLY A 68 5.29 -5.61 23.76
CA GLY A 68 3.91 -5.39 23.36
C GLY A 68 3.78 -4.31 22.28
N PHE A 69 2.65 -4.27 21.58
CA PHE A 69 2.34 -3.22 20.58
C PHE A 69 2.41 -1.80 21.18
N ASP A 70 2.18 -1.67 22.50
CA ASP A 70 2.21 -0.40 23.23
C ASP A 70 3.60 -0.02 23.77
N GLU A 71 4.63 -0.84 23.53
CA GLU A 71 5.97 -0.69 24.13
C GLU A 71 7.09 -0.43 23.09
N ILE A 72 6.73 -0.28 21.81
CA ILE A 72 7.65 -0.05 20.69
C ILE A 72 8.22 1.37 20.73
#